data_AF-A0A9L0KG56-F1
#
_entry.id   AF-A0A9L0KG56-F1
#
_cell.length_a   1.000
_cell.length_b   1.000
_cell.length_c   1.000
_cell.angle_alpha   90.00
_cell.angle_beta   90.00
_cell.angle_gamma   90.00
#
_symmetry.space_group_name_H-M   'P 1'
#
loop_
_entity.id
_entity.type
_entity.pdbx_description
1 polymer ?
#
loop_
_entity_poly.entity_id
_entity_poly.type
_entity_poly.pdbx_seq_one_letter_code
_entity_poly.pdbx_strand_id
1 'polypeptide(L)' 'MDPEAVRKHSALHAKPDGLVLQYGTAGFRTKAERLDHVMFRMGLLAVLRSKQTKSTIGVMVTASHNPEPPCT' A
#
# COMPACT_ATOMS: atom_id res chain seq x y z
N MET A 1 4.24 4.77 18.25
CA MET A 1 3.45 5.05 17.04
C MET A 1 2.18 5.65 17.55
N ASP A 2 1.89 6.89 17.19
CA ASP A 2 0.72 7.60 17.69
C ASP A 2 -0.54 7.12 16.95
N PRO A 3 -1.48 6.44 17.64
CA PRO A 3 -2.68 5.89 17.01
C PRO A 3 -3.61 6.99 16.48
N GLU A 4 -3.62 8.19 17.08
CA GLU A 4 -4.47 9.29 16.62
C GLU A 4 -3.96 9.87 15.31
N ALA A 5 -2.65 10.14 15.23
CA ALA A 5 -2.02 10.54 13.99
C ALA A 5 -2.25 9.51 12.87
N VAL A 6 -2.17 8.22 13.18
CA VAL A 6 -2.43 7.15 12.20
C VAL A 6 -3.87 7.17 11.71
N ARG A 7 -4.85 7.30 12.61
CA ARG A 7 -6.27 7.39 12.24
C ARG A 7 -6.54 8.61 11.36
N LYS A 8 -5.97 9.77 11.72
CA LYS A 8 -6.10 11.02 10.94
C LYS A 8 -5.56 10.86 9.51
N HIS A 9 -4.36 10.32 9.35
CA HIS A 9 -3.76 10.16 8.02
C HIS A 9 -4.41 9.02 7.23
N SER A 10 -4.86 7.95 7.91
CA SER A 10 -5.59 6.87 7.25
C SER A 10 -6.89 7.35 6.61
N ALA A 11 -7.53 8.39 7.16
CA ALA A 11 -8.75 8.97 6.60
C ALA A 11 -8.51 9.67 5.24
N LEU A 12 -7.29 10.13 4.98
CA LEU A 12 -6.90 10.71 3.67
C LEU A 12 -6.75 9.64 2.59
N HIS A 13 -6.61 8.38 2.98
CA HIS A 13 -6.37 7.22 2.11
C HIS A 13 -7.48 6.18 2.29
N ALA A 14 -8.73 6.63 2.13
CA ALA A 14 -9.92 5.82 2.31
C ALA A 14 -9.97 4.67 1.29
N LYS A 15 -10.38 3.48 1.75
CA LYS A 15 -10.58 2.33 0.87
C LYS A 15 -11.91 2.53 0.14
N PRO A 16 -11.96 2.46 -1.20
CA PRO A 16 -13.21 2.51 -1.95
C PRO A 16 -14.17 1.38 -1.53
N ASP A 17 -15.46 1.68 -1.43
CA ASP A 17 -16.48 0.70 -1.07
C ASP A 17 -16.57 -0.42 -2.11
N GLY A 18 -16.82 -1.64 -1.63
CA GLY A 18 -16.91 -2.84 -2.49
C GLY A 18 -15.59 -3.29 -3.13
N LEU A 19 -14.47 -2.56 -2.91
CA LEU A 19 -13.18 -2.96 -3.45
C LEU A 19 -12.62 -4.18 -2.69
N VAL A 20 -12.43 -5.29 -3.41
CA VAL A 20 -11.68 -6.45 -2.91
C VAL A 20 -10.34 -6.51 -3.62
N LEU A 21 -9.26 -6.55 -2.84
CA LEU A 21 -7.89 -6.69 -3.34
C LEU A 21 -7.30 -7.99 -2.84
N GLN A 22 -6.62 -8.69 -3.73
CA GLN A 22 -5.91 -9.92 -3.41
C GLN A 22 -4.40 -9.63 -3.35
N TYR A 23 -3.75 -10.12 -2.30
CA TYR A 23 -2.29 -10.17 -2.25
C TYR A 23 -1.82 -11.41 -3.01
N GLY A 24 -1.22 -11.21 -4.18
CA GLY A 24 -0.72 -12.29 -5.03
C GLY A 24 0.76 -12.61 -4.78
N THR A 25 1.32 -13.44 -5.66
CA THR A 25 2.76 -13.80 -5.64
C THR A 25 3.68 -12.58 -5.71
N ALA A 26 3.25 -11.53 -6.43
CA ALA A 26 4.00 -10.29 -6.60
C ALA A 26 3.37 -9.11 -5.85
N GLY A 27 2.65 -9.39 -4.75
CA GLY A 27 1.99 -8.40 -3.92
C GLY A 27 0.68 -7.88 -4.52
N PHE A 28 0.31 -6.66 -4.13
CA PHE A 28 -0.86 -5.98 -4.67
C PHE A 28 -0.55 -5.34 -6.03
N ARG A 29 -1.29 -5.73 -7.07
CA ARG A 29 -1.19 -5.15 -8.41
C ARG A 29 -2.58 -4.87 -8.96
N THR A 30 -2.85 -3.61 -9.28
CA THR A 30 -4.06 -3.17 -9.98
C THR A 30 -3.80 -1.78 -10.57
N LYS A 31 -4.84 -1.13 -11.13
CA LYS A 31 -4.74 0.25 -11.62
C LYS A 31 -4.30 1.20 -10.49
N ALA A 32 -3.43 2.16 -10.81
CA ALA A 32 -2.82 3.07 -9.83
C ALA A 32 -3.85 3.81 -8.97
N GLU A 33 -4.97 4.24 -9.56
CA GLU A 33 -6.10 4.91 -8.89
C GLU A 33 -6.68 4.11 -7.71
N ARG A 34 -6.53 2.77 -7.73
CA ARG A 34 -7.06 1.88 -6.69
C ARG A 34 -6.01 1.51 -5.64
N LEU A 35 -4.77 1.99 -5.75
CA LEU A 35 -3.65 1.58 -4.89
C LEU A 35 -3.30 2.57 -3.77
N ASP A 36 -3.80 3.80 -3.79
CA ASP A 36 -3.46 4.83 -2.78
C ASP A 36 -3.61 4.33 -1.32
N HIS A 37 -4.80 3.82 -1.01
CA HIS A 37 -5.13 3.24 0.29
C HIS A 37 -4.26 2.01 0.66
N VAL A 38 -3.77 1.28 -0.33
CA VAL A 38 -2.87 0.13 -0.15
C VAL A 38 -1.48 0.62 0.24
N MET A 39 -0.96 1.62 -0.47
CA MET A 39 0.37 2.17 -0.26
C MET A 39 0.53 2.70 1.16
N PHE A 40 -0.46 3.45 1.66
CA PHE A 40 -0.47 3.91 3.04
C PHE A 40 -0.36 2.74 4.05
N ARG A 41 -1.21 1.72 3.89
CA ARG A 41 -1.24 0.55 4.79
C ARG A 41 0.03 -0.31 4.71
N MET A 42 0.61 -0.45 3.51
CA MET A 42 1.85 -1.19 3.32
C MET A 42 3.05 -0.49 3.95
N GLY A 43 3.09 0.84 3.95
CA GLY A 43 4.10 1.61 4.69
C GLY A 43 4.03 1.32 6.20
N LEU A 44 2.83 1.31 6.77
CA LEU A 44 2.62 0.94 8.18
C LEU A 44 3.07 -0.50 8.45
N LEU A 45 2.70 -1.45 7.59
CA LEU A 45 3.10 -2.85 7.70
C LEU A 45 4.63 -3.01 7.66
N ALA A 46 5.31 -2.29 6.76
CA ALA A 46 6.77 -2.32 6.66
C ALA A 46 7.44 -1.82 7.94
N VAL A 47 6.93 -0.74 8.54
CA VAL A 47 7.42 -0.22 9.84
C VAL A 47 7.21 -1.25 10.95
N LEU A 48 6.02 -1.85 11.05
CA LEU A 48 5.72 -2.86 12.06
C LEU A 48 6.63 -4.09 11.90
N ARG A 49 6.81 -4.56 10.66
CA ARG A 49 7.69 -5.69 10.34
C ARG A 49 9.15 -5.38 10.71
N SER A 50 9.63 -4.19 10.38
CA SER A 50 10.99 -3.76 10.72
C SER A 50 11.24 -3.76 12.23
N LYS A 51 10.27 -3.25 13.01
CA LYS A 51 10.33 -3.27 14.47
C LYS A 51 10.32 -4.69 15.04
N GLN A 52 9.50 -5.57 14.47
CA GLN A 52 9.39 -6.96 14.90
C GLN A 52 10.67 -7.75 14.63
N THR A 53 11.26 -7.59 13.44
CA THR A 53 12.46 -8.36 13.04
C THR A 53 13.76 -7.67 13.43
N LYS A 54 13.72 -6.41 13.88
CA LYS A 54 14.90 -5.55 14.10
C LYS A 54 15.80 -5.48 12.86
N SER A 55 15.18 -5.40 11.68
CA SER A 55 15.88 -5.36 10.39
C SER A 55 15.27 -4.32 9.45
N THR A 56 16.04 -3.90 8.45
CA THR A 56 15.53 -3.05 7.38
C THR A 56 14.54 -3.82 6.50
N ILE A 57 13.38 -3.22 6.24
CA ILE A 57 12.35 -3.78 5.35
C ILE A 57 12.24 -2.89 4.12
N GLY A 58 12.43 -3.48 2.94
CA GLY A 58 12.24 -2.79 1.66
C GLY A 58 10.79 -2.86 1.19
N VAL A 59 10.33 -1.78 0.56
CA VAL A 59 9.04 -1.72 -0.15
C VAL A 59 9.34 -1.38 -1.61
N MET A 60 8.95 -2.24 -2.53
CA MET A 60 9.12 -2.02 -3.96
C MET A 60 7.82 -1.54 -4.58
N VAL A 61 7.84 -0.38 -5.25
CA VAL A 61 6.72 0.16 -6.01
C VAL A 61 6.98 -0.10 -7.49
N THR A 62 6.32 -1.10 -8.05
CA THR A 62 6.52 -1.45 -9.46
C THR A 62 5.31 -2.19 -10.02
N ALA A 63 4.99 -1.90 -11.27
CA ALA A 63 4.09 -2.69 -12.08
C ALA A 63 4.86 -3.68 -12.99
N SER A 64 6.20 -3.76 -12.88
CA SER A 64 7.06 -4.64 -13.69
C SER A 64 6.78 -4.49 -15.20
N HIS A 65 6.24 -5.52 -15.86
CA HIS A 65 5.92 -5.53 -17.28
C HIS A 65 4.46 -5.12 -17.58
N ASN A 66 3.68 -4.74 -16.55
CA ASN A 66 2.31 -4.32 -16.75
C ASN A 66 2.26 -3.03 -17.58
N PRO A 67 1.25 -2.90 -18.48
CA PRO A 67 1.11 -1.73 -19.32
C PRO A 67 0.86 -0.47 -18.49
N GLU A 68 1.34 0.66 -19.00
CA GLU A 68 0.99 1.97 -18.47
C GLU A 68 -0.44 2.35 -18.82
N PRO A 69 -1.12 3.18 -18.00
CA PRO A 69 -2.37 3.82 -18.40
C PRO A 69 -2.16 4.65 -19.67
N PRO A 70 -3.17 4.77 -20.55
CA PRO A 70 -3.07 5.65 -21.72
C PRO A 70 -2.73 7.09 -21.30
N CYS A 71 -1.81 7.72 -22.02
CA CYS A 71 -1.54 9.16 -21.87
C CYS A 71 -2.70 9.94 -22.51
N THR A 72 -3.71 10.30 -21.71
CA THR A 72 -4.82 11.18 -22.12
C THR A 72 -4.77 12.49 -21.37
#